data_AF-A0AA95SDH8-F1
#
_entry.id   AF-A0AA95SDH8-F1
#
_cell.length_a   1.000
_cell.length_b   1.000
_cell.length_c   1.000
_cell.angle_alpha   90.00
_cell.angle_beta   90.00
_cell.angle_gamma   90.00
#
_symmetry.space_group_name_H-M   'P 1'
#
loop_
_entity.id
_entity.type
_entity.pdbx_description
1 polymer ?
#
loop_
_entity_poly.entity_id
_entity_poly.type
_entity_poly.pdbx_seq_one_letter_code
_entity_poly.pdbx_strand_id
1 'polypeptide(L)' 'MVIQSNMSSKAIVQVWENTADTLKKYNVPISEITLDALVNNSVLPSLLAELNTVVGSSGATCIEGG' A
#
# COMPACT_ATOMS: atom_id res chain seq x y z
N MET A 1 -1.86 -3.78 -11.75
CA MET A 1 -0.73 -2.87 -11.43
C MET A 1 -0.39 -3.09 -9.97
N VAL A 2 0.90 -3.13 -9.61
CA VAL A 2 1.37 -3.48 -8.25
C VAL A 2 2.08 -2.27 -7.63
N ILE A 3 1.97 -2.11 -6.32
CA ILE A 3 2.68 -1.08 -5.55
C ILE A 3 4.09 -1.56 -5.25
N GLN A 4 5.08 -0.70 -5.47
CA GLN A 4 6.50 -0.97 -5.22
C GLN A 4 7.07 -0.02 -4.16
N SER A 5 8.13 -0.45 -3.47
CA SER A 5 8.83 0.33 -2.43
C SER A 5 9.43 1.64 -2.93
N ASN A 6 9.78 1.71 -4.21
CA ASN A 6 10.32 2.91 -4.84
C ASN A 6 9.23 3.96 -5.18
N MET A 7 7.95 3.62 -5.01
CA MET A 7 6.85 4.58 -5.17
C MET A 7 6.68 5.41 -3.89
N SER A 8 6.29 6.67 -4.06
CA SER A 8 5.98 7.58 -2.95
C SER A 8 4.59 7.34 -2.41
N SER A 9 4.40 7.47 -1.08
CA SER A 9 3.09 7.29 -0.44
C SER A 9 2.04 8.25 -1.01
N LYS A 10 2.41 9.47 -1.41
CA LYS A 10 1.52 10.40 -2.13
C LYS A 10 1.07 9.87 -3.49
N ALA A 11 1.99 9.37 -4.31
CA ALA A 11 1.67 8.84 -5.63
C ALA A 11 0.75 7.61 -5.55
N ILE A 12 1.01 6.74 -4.57
CA ILE A 12 0.19 5.55 -4.31
C ILE A 12 -1.24 5.95 -3.94
N VAL A 13 -1.43 6.89 -3.01
CA VAL A 13 -2.76 7.33 -2.58
C VAL A 13 -3.50 8.06 -3.71
N GLN A 14 -2.80 8.81 -4.56
CA GLN A 14 -3.43 9.48 -5.71
C GLN A 14 -3.97 8.48 -6.75
N VAL A 15 -3.34 7.31 -6.91
CA VAL A 15 -3.81 6.27 -7.82
C VAL A 15 -4.81 5.34 -7.14
N TRP A 16 -4.59 5.03 -5.86
CA TRP A 16 -5.39 4.12 -5.05
C TRP A 16 -5.75 4.77 -3.72
N GLU A 17 -6.80 5.58 -3.71
CA GLU A 17 -7.23 6.34 -2.52
C GLU A 17 -7.48 5.44 -1.28
N ASN A 18 -7.95 4.21 -1.50
CA ASN A 18 -8.21 3.24 -0.44
C ASN A 18 -6.95 2.80 0.34
N THR A 19 -5.75 2.97 -0.25
CA THR A 19 -4.48 2.64 0.42
C THR A 19 -4.08 3.64 1.50
N ALA A 20 -4.72 4.81 1.56
CA ALA A 20 -4.46 5.82 2.59
C ALA A 20 -4.70 5.27 4.01
N ASP A 21 -5.69 4.39 4.17
CA ASP A 21 -6.01 3.78 5.46
C ASP A 21 -4.92 2.79 5.91
N THR A 22 -4.41 1.99 4.97
CA THR A 22 -3.27 1.10 5.20
C THR A 22 -2.03 1.89 5.62
N LEU A 23 -1.71 2.99 4.93
CA LEU A 23 -0.56 3.82 5.29
C LEU A 23 -0.70 4.39 6.71
N LYS A 24 -1.89 4.86 7.09
CA LYS A 24 -2.18 5.33 8.46
C LYS A 24 -2.04 4.22 9.50
N LYS A 25 -2.52 3.01 9.21
CA LYS A 25 -2.39 1.82 10.09
C LYS A 25 -0.92 1.51 10.42
N TYR A 26 -0.03 1.71 9.46
CA TYR A 26 1.41 1.53 9.62
C TYR A 26 2.15 2.79 10.11
N ASN A 27 1.43 3.86 10.47
CA ASN A 27 1.99 5.16 10.86
C ASN A 27 2.90 5.79 9.79
N VAL A 28 2.62 5.53 8.51
CA VAL A 28 3.37 6.07 7.38
C VAL A 28 2.71 7.37 6.92
N PRO A 29 3.43 8.51 6.95
CA PRO A 29 2.89 9.76 6.46
C PRO A 29 2.78 9.76 4.93
N ILE A 30 1.75 10.42 4.41
CA ILE A 30 1.60 10.66 2.97
C ILE A 30 2.59 11.76 2.57
N SER A 31 3.60 11.40 1.79
CA SER A 31 4.68 12.29 1.40
C SER A 31 5.17 11.95 -0.01
N GLU A 32 5.96 12.85 -0.59
CA GLU A 32 6.63 12.65 -1.88
C GLU A 32 7.86 11.74 -1.77
N ILE A 33 8.23 11.37 -0.55
CA ILE A 33 9.29 10.41 -0.24
C ILE A 33 8.81 8.98 -0.53
N THR A 34 9.74 8.12 -0.98
CA THR A 34 9.50 6.70 -1.25
C THR A 34 9.19 5.91 0.02
N LEU A 35 8.43 4.83 -0.10
CA LEU A 35 8.15 3.93 1.02
C LEU A 35 9.43 3.34 1.62
N ASP A 36 10.43 3.02 0.79
CA ASP A 36 11.72 2.52 1.26
C ASP A 36 12.44 3.50 2.22
N ALA A 37 12.30 4.81 1.99
CA ALA A 37 12.92 5.82 2.84
C ALA A 37 12.03 6.22 4.03
N LEU A 38 10.70 6.07 3.92
CA LEU A 38 9.76 6.35 5.01
C LEU A 38 9.64 5.21 6.02
N VAL A 39 9.89 3.98 5.60
CA VAL A 39 9.56 2.78 6.36
C VAL A 39 10.77 1.86 6.41
N ASN A 40 11.11 1.38 7.61
CA ASN A 40 12.23 0.45 7.78
C ASN A 40 12.06 -0.81 6.91
N ASN A 41 13.17 -1.34 6.40
CA ASN A 41 13.20 -2.49 5.49
C ASN A 41 12.53 -3.76 6.08
N SER A 42 12.45 -3.88 7.42
CA SER A 42 11.74 -4.97 8.09
C SER A 42 10.21 -4.86 8.01
N VAL A 43 9.66 -3.65 7.94
CA VAL A 43 8.21 -3.38 7.91
C VAL A 43 7.72 -3.19 6.47
N LEU A 44 8.59 -2.67 5.60
CA LEU A 44 8.35 -2.46 4.18
C LEU A 44 7.71 -3.66 3.44
N PRO A 45 8.19 -4.92 3.57
CA PRO A 45 7.58 -6.05 2.88
C PRO A 45 6.15 -6.34 3.38
N SER A 46 5.89 -6.18 4.67
CA SER A 46 4.56 -6.37 5.25
C SER A 46 3.59 -5.28 4.78
N LEU A 47 4.05 -4.03 4.76
CA LEU A 47 3.27 -2.90 4.25
C LEU A 47 2.95 -3.08 2.76
N LEU A 48 3.95 -3.44 1.94
CA LEU A 48 3.74 -3.68 0.52
C LEU A 48 2.77 -4.82 0.25
N ALA A 49 2.82 -5.91 1.03
CA ALA A 49 1.87 -7.00 0.90
C ALA A 49 0.43 -6.52 1.17
N GLU A 50 0.19 -5.81 2.28
CA GLU A 50 -1.14 -5.25 2.60
C GLU A 50 -1.61 -4.26 1.54
N LEU A 51 -0.74 -3.35 1.09
CA LEU A 51 -1.07 -2.37 0.06
C LEU A 51 -1.48 -3.06 -1.25
N ASN A 52 -0.74 -4.08 -1.67
CA ASN A 52 -1.06 -4.87 -2.86
C ASN A 52 -2.30 -5.75 -2.65
N THR A 53 -2.56 -6.23 -1.44
CA THR A 53 -3.81 -6.94 -1.09
C THR A 53 -5.01 -6.00 -1.21
N VAL A 54 -4.91 -4.75 -0.76
CA VAL A 54 -5.99 -3.77 -0.89
C VAL A 54 -6.26 -3.41 -2.36
N VAL A 55 -5.19 -3.14 -3.13
CA VAL A 55 -5.29 -2.86 -4.56
C VAL A 55 -5.80 -4.08 -5.35
N GLY A 56 -5.35 -5.28 -5.00
CA GLY A 56 -5.74 -6.53 -5.64
C GLY A 56 -7.15 -7.00 -5.25
N SER A 57 -7.53 -6.83 -3.99
CA SER A 57 -8.91 -7.11 -3.50
C SER A 57 -9.93 -6.15 -4.11
N SER A 58 -9.51 -4.94 -4.49
CA SER A 58 -10.39 -4.04 -5.25
C SER A 58 -10.76 -4.58 -6.64
N GLY A 59 -10.02 -5.58 -7.17
CA GLY A 59 -10.31 -6.27 -8.43
C GLY A 59 -10.84 -7.70 -8.30
N ALA A 60 -10.66 -8.33 -7.14
CA ALA A 60 -11.17 -9.66 -6.87
C ALA A 60 -12.20 -9.57 -5.75
N THR A 61 -13.47 -9.52 -6.14
CA THR A 61 -14.53 -10.12 -5.35
C THR A 61 -14.03 -11.46 -4.83
N CYS A 62 -13.83 -11.55 -3.51
CA CYS A 62 -13.78 -12.82 -2.81
C CYS A 62 -15.15 -13.47 -2.99
N ILE A 63 -15.31 -14.21 -4.08
CA ILE A 63 -16.22 -15.35 -4.16
C ILE A 63 -15.36 -16.58 -3.80
N GLU A 64 -15.00 -16.68 -2.53
CA GLU A 64 -14.71 -17.98 -1.94
C GLU A 64 -15.96 -18.43 -1.19
N GLY A 65 -16.59 -19.50 -1.70
CA GLY A 65 -17.46 -20.39 -0.93
C GLY A 65 -18.94 -20.37 -1.29
N GLY A 66 -19.33 -21.28 -2.19
CA GLY A 66 -20.73 -21.63 -2.46
C GLY A 66 -20.90 -22.47 -3.71
#